data_AF-A0A087G0Y4-F1
#
_entry.id   AF-A0A087G0Y4-F1
#
_cell.length_a   1.000
_cell.length_b   1.000
_cell.length_c   1.000
_cell.angle_alpha   90.00
_cell.angle_beta   90.00
_cell.angle_gamma   90.00
#
_symmetry.space_group_name_H-M   'P 1'
#
loop_
_entity.id
_entity.type
_entity.pdbx_description
1 polymer ?
#
loop_
_entity_poly.entity_id
_entity_poly.type
_entity_poly.pdbx_seq_one_letter_code
_entity_poly.pdbx_strand_id
1 'polypeptide(L)'
;MAQNNNGQCSVFFNDVQSKAGAPEEVKTEEEEKAVKEKGVPDFWLIALKNNEITPEEIADRDEGAPKYLKDIKWNRVEEPKGFKLEFFFDQNPYFNNTILSKTYHMIDEDESILEKARV
;
A
#
# COMPACT_ATOMS: atom_id res chain seq x y z
N MET A 1 3.27 18.80 4.85
CA MET A 1 3.90 17.58 5.40
C MET A 1 4.21 17.87 6.86
N ALA A 2 3.65 17.10 7.79
CA ALA A 2 4.00 17.21 9.19
C ALA A 2 4.54 15.85 9.64
N GLN A 3 5.78 15.85 10.16
CA GLN A 3 6.41 14.68 10.75
C GLN A 3 5.93 14.58 12.20
N ASN A 4 5.53 13.39 12.66
CA ASN A 4 5.41 13.13 14.09
C ASN A 4 6.79 12.71 14.64
N ASN A 5 6.97 12.86 15.96
CA ASN A 5 8.25 12.67 16.66
C ASN A 5 8.83 11.25 16.61
N ASN A 6 8.15 10.29 15.96
CA ASN A 6 8.61 8.91 15.78
C ASN A 6 9.05 8.62 14.34
N GLY A 7 9.18 9.64 13.48
CA GLY A 7 9.62 9.46 12.09
C GLY A 7 8.63 8.69 11.20
N GLN A 8 7.40 8.47 11.68
CA GLN A 8 6.32 7.94 10.86
C GLN A 8 5.75 9.06 10.00
N CYS A 9 5.95 8.95 8.69
CA CYS A 9 5.16 9.66 7.71
C CYS A 9 3.84 8.89 7.58
N SER A 10 2.83 9.31 8.33
CA SER A 10 1.45 8.94 8.04
C SER A 10 1.02 9.71 6.79
N VAL A 11 0.71 8.99 5.72
CA VAL A 11 -0.06 9.57 4.62
C VAL A 11 -1.43 9.92 5.22
N PHE A 12 -1.64 11.19 5.56
CA PHE A 12 -2.96 11.66 5.95
C PHE A 12 -3.83 11.62 4.69
N PHE A 13 -4.61 10.56 4.53
CA PHE A 13 -5.76 10.60 3.65
C PHE A 13 -6.78 11.55 4.30
N ASN A 14 -7.21 12.58 3.58
CA ASN A 14 -8.33 13.40 4.03
C ASN A 14 -9.56 12.50 4.13
N ASP A 15 -10.03 12.25 5.36
CA ASP A 15 -11.27 11.52 5.63
C ASP A 15 -12.44 12.26 4.95
N VAL A 16 -13.04 11.63 3.93
CA VAL A 16 -14.39 11.98 3.47
C VAL A 16 -15.37 11.46 4.52
N GLN A 17 -16.05 12.38 5.22
CA GLN A 17 -17.10 12.01 6.17
C GLN A 17 -18.34 11.50 5.42
N SER A 18 -18.65 10.21 5.56
CA SER A 18 -19.95 9.64 5.16
C SER A 18 -20.92 9.62 6.34
N LYS A 19 -22.02 10.36 6.24
CA LYS A 19 -23.14 10.31 7.20
C LYS A 19 -23.97 9.03 7.01
N ALA A 20 -24.24 8.32 8.10
CA ALA A 20 -25.12 7.15 8.15
C ALA A 20 -26.58 7.53 8.44
N GLY A 21 -27.51 6.88 7.74
CA GLY A 21 -28.93 6.82 8.08
C GLY A 21 -29.44 5.40 7.89
N ALA A 22 -30.05 4.83 8.94
CA ALA A 22 -30.77 3.56 8.93
C ALA A 22 -32.24 3.78 8.46
N PRO A 23 -33.06 2.75 8.10
CA PRO A 23 -33.47 1.68 9.02
C PRO A 23 -33.67 0.24 8.45
N GLU A 24 -33.49 -0.72 9.36
CA GLU A 24 -34.32 -1.92 9.68
C GLU A 24 -34.43 -3.17 8.75
N GLU A 25 -34.70 -4.30 9.42
CA GLU A 25 -34.31 -5.70 9.19
C GLU A 25 -35.24 -6.55 8.28
N VAL A 26 -34.72 -7.62 7.65
CA VAL A 26 -35.35 -8.97 7.60
C VAL A 26 -34.28 -10.08 7.45
N LYS A 27 -34.42 -11.15 8.25
CA LYS A 27 -33.60 -12.39 8.34
C LYS A 27 -33.67 -13.29 7.08
N THR A 28 -32.60 -14.03 6.75
CA THR A 28 -32.56 -15.50 6.55
C THR A 28 -31.09 -15.98 6.55
N GLU A 29 -30.86 -17.19 7.05
CA GLU A 29 -29.59 -17.87 7.36
C GLU A 29 -28.80 -18.34 6.11
N GLU A 30 -27.52 -18.68 6.33
CA GLU A 30 -26.54 -19.32 5.41
C GLU A 30 -25.76 -18.42 4.43
N GLU A 31 -24.73 -17.75 4.95
CA GLU A 31 -23.33 -17.86 4.51
C GLU A 31 -22.50 -16.93 5.40
N GLU A 32 -21.58 -17.48 6.20
CA GLU A 32 -20.51 -16.73 6.85
C GLU A 32 -19.52 -16.21 5.78
N LYS A 33 -19.97 -15.34 4.87
CA LYS A 33 -19.09 -14.33 4.33
C LYS A 33 -19.16 -13.18 5.30
N ALA A 34 -18.24 -13.22 6.27
CA ALA A 34 -17.77 -12.05 6.97
C ALA A 34 -17.86 -10.87 6.00
N VAL A 35 -18.71 -9.91 6.32
CA VAL A 35 -18.70 -8.61 5.66
C VAL A 35 -17.36 -8.00 6.05
N LYS A 36 -16.29 -8.47 5.38
CA LYS A 36 -15.02 -7.77 5.29
C LYS A 36 -15.45 -6.41 4.77
N GLU A 37 -15.26 -5.40 5.59
CA GLU A 37 -15.47 -4.00 5.23
C GLU A 37 -15.03 -3.85 3.77
N LYS A 38 -15.98 -3.52 2.90
CA LYS A 38 -15.71 -3.41 1.46
C LYS A 38 -14.82 -2.19 1.30
N GLY A 39 -13.51 -2.38 1.39
CA GLY A 39 -12.52 -1.38 1.01
C GLY A 39 -12.75 -0.96 -0.44
N VAL A 40 -12.11 0.14 -0.82
CA VAL A 40 -12.20 0.64 -2.20
C VAL A 40 -11.55 -0.38 -3.14
N PRO A 41 -12.28 -0.94 -4.13
CA PRO A 41 -11.70 -1.88 -5.10
C PRO A 41 -10.53 -1.24 -5.85
N ASP A 42 -9.48 -2.03 -6.12
CA ASP A 42 -8.29 -1.61 -6.85
C ASP A 42 -7.59 -0.35 -6.29
N PHE A 43 -7.83 -0.01 -5.02
CA PHE A 43 -7.36 1.23 -4.40
C PHE A 43 -5.87 1.50 -4.67
N TRP A 44 -5.00 0.53 -4.40
CA TRP A 44 -3.56 0.72 -4.56
C TRP A 44 -3.11 0.80 -6.01
N LEU A 45 -3.73 0.03 -6.93
CA LEU A 45 -3.46 0.15 -8.36
C LEU A 45 -3.82 1.56 -8.85
N ILE A 46 -5.01 2.04 -8.50
CA ILE A 46 -5.48 3.38 -8.87
C ILE A 46 -4.59 4.45 -8.25
N ALA A 47 -4.24 4.32 -6.96
CA ALA A 47 -3.37 5.27 -6.26
C ALA A 47 -1.99 5.37 -6.90
N LEU A 48 -1.37 4.24 -7.27
CA LEU A 48 -0.04 4.22 -7.89
C LEU A 48 -0.05 4.74 -9.34
N LYS A 49 -1.13 4.51 -10.10
CA LYS A 49 -1.27 5.04 -11.46
C LYS A 49 -1.58 6.54 -11.51
N ASN A 50 -2.20 7.09 -10.46
CA ASN A 50 -2.52 8.51 -10.37
C ASN A 50 -1.47 9.33 -9.61
N ASN A 51 -0.42 8.69 -9.12
CA ASN A 51 0.71 9.38 -8.52
C ASN A 51 1.55 10.09 -9.61
N GLU A 52 2.31 11.13 -9.27
CA GLU A 52 3.12 11.85 -10.27
C GLU A 52 4.39 11.08 -10.69
N ILE A 53 4.88 10.15 -9.87
CA ILE A 53 6.20 9.53 -10.02
C ILE A 53 6.08 8.07 -10.48
N THR A 54 5.12 7.32 -9.94
CA THR A 54 4.99 5.87 -10.18
C THR A 54 4.17 5.39 -11.38
N PRO A 55 3.52 6.22 -12.23
CA PRO A 55 2.70 5.68 -13.34
C PRO A 55 3.50 4.85 -14.33
N GLU A 56 4.72 5.27 -14.67
CA GLU A 56 5.56 4.61 -15.67
C GLU A 56 6.15 3.28 -15.17
N GLU A 57 6.10 3.04 -13.86
CA GLU A 57 6.56 1.79 -13.24
C GLU A 57 5.53 0.65 -13.39
N ILE A 58 4.27 0.96 -13.76
CA ILE A 58 3.20 -0.02 -13.94
C ILE A 58 2.79 -0.04 -15.41
N ALA A 59 3.38 -0.95 -16.18
CA ALA A 59 2.97 -1.16 -17.57
C ALA A 59 1.63 -1.93 -17.65
N ASP A 60 0.92 -1.80 -18.78
CA ASP A 60 -0.39 -2.43 -18.99
C ASP A 60 -0.39 -3.95 -18.72
N ARG A 61 0.72 -4.63 -19.05
CA ARG A 61 0.90 -6.08 -18.81
C ARG A 61 1.01 -6.44 -17.32
N ASP A 62 1.42 -5.48 -16.50
CA ASP A 62 1.72 -5.67 -15.08
C ASP A 62 0.52 -5.32 -14.19
N GLU A 63 -0.50 -4.63 -14.71
CA GLU A 63 -1.69 -4.18 -13.97
C GLU A 63 -2.46 -5.29 -13.25
N GLY A 64 -2.33 -6.54 -13.72
CA GLY A 64 -3.02 -7.67 -13.14
C GLY A 64 -2.62 -7.96 -11.70
N ALA A 65 -1.34 -7.81 -11.35
CA ALA A 65 -0.84 -8.16 -10.03
C ALA A 65 -1.15 -7.11 -8.95
N PRO A 66 -1.00 -5.78 -9.18
CA PRO A 66 -1.33 -4.75 -8.20
C PRO A 66 -2.81 -4.71 -7.78
N LYS A 67 -3.74 -5.34 -8.53
CA LYS A 67 -5.14 -5.52 -8.10
C LYS A 67 -5.28 -6.36 -6.82
N TYR A 68 -4.29 -7.20 -6.54
CA TYR A 68 -4.24 -8.04 -5.34
C TYR A 68 -3.41 -7.39 -4.21
N LEU A 69 -2.90 -6.16 -4.41
CA LEU A 69 -2.16 -5.42 -3.40
C LEU A 69 -3.13 -4.92 -2.33
N LYS A 70 -2.94 -5.37 -1.09
CA LYS A 70 -3.73 -4.98 0.08
C LYS A 70 -3.19 -3.77 0.79
N ASP A 71 -1.87 -3.68 0.90
CA ASP A 71 -1.21 -2.67 1.72
C ASP A 71 0.23 -2.43 1.27
N ILE A 72 0.73 -1.22 1.51
CA ILE A 72 2.14 -0.86 1.32
C ILE A 72 2.62 -0.26 2.63
N LYS A 73 3.55 -0.94 3.29
CA LYS A 73 4.19 -0.42 4.50
C LYS A 73 5.62 -0.02 4.20
N TRP A 74 6.12 0.91 4.99
CA TRP A 74 7.53 1.26 4.98
C TRP A 74 8.09 1.27 6.39
N ASN A 75 9.36 0.93 6.50
CA ASN A 75 10.12 1.06 7.74
C ASN A 75 11.51 1.61 7.46
N ARG A 76 12.09 2.29 8.45
CA ARG A 76 13.47 2.75 8.41
C ARG A 76 14.39 1.58 8.72
N VAL A 77 15.49 1.48 7.98
CA VAL A 77 16.58 0.54 8.23
C VAL A 77 17.74 1.35 8.81
N GLU A 78 18.26 0.92 9.96
CA GLU A 78 19.32 1.65 10.67
C GLU A 78 20.70 1.35 10.10
N GLU A 79 21.00 0.08 9.81
CA GLU A 79 22.33 -0.36 9.35
C GLU A 79 22.20 -1.45 8.28
N PRO A 80 22.63 -1.18 7.02
CA PRO A 80 22.99 0.14 6.48
C PRO A 80 21.77 1.09 6.44
N LYS A 81 22.02 2.38 6.64
CA LYS A 81 20.98 3.43 6.67
C LYS A 81 20.13 3.36 5.40
N GLY A 82 18.81 3.38 5.58
CA GLY A 82 17.90 3.23 4.45
C GLY A 82 16.45 3.13 4.84
N PHE A 83 15.64 2.68 3.89
CA PHE A 83 14.24 2.32 4.13
C PHE A 83 13.84 1.11 3.30
N LYS A 84 12.90 0.34 3.81
CA LYS A 84 12.33 -0.82 3.14
C LYS A 84 10.85 -0.56 2.89
N LEU A 85 10.42 -0.81 1.67
CA LEU A 85 9.01 -0.91 1.29
C LEU A 85 8.59 -2.38 1.31
N GLU A 86 7.42 -2.67 1.87
CA GLU A 86 6.81 -3.99 1.93
C GLU A 86 5.42 -3.92 1.32
N PHE A 87 5.21 -4.68 0.25
CA PHE A 87 3.98 -4.74 -0.52
C PHE A 87 3.26 -6.05 -0.17
N PHE A 88 2.10 -5.94 0.46
CA PHE A 88 1.33 -7.09 0.96
C PHE A 88 0.27 -7.50 -0.04
N PHE A 89 0.35 -8.71 -0.57
CA PHE A 89 -0.56 -9.22 -1.58
C PHE A 89 -1.50 -10.29 -1.01
N ASP A 90 -2.69 -10.40 -1.61
CA ASP A 90 -3.49 -11.62 -1.56
C ASP A 90 -2.92 -12.68 -2.49
N GLN A 91 -3.37 -13.94 -2.31
CA GLN A 91 -3.08 -15.00 -3.26
C GLN A 91 -3.56 -14.59 -4.65
N ASN A 92 -2.71 -14.78 -5.65
CA ASN A 92 -2.92 -14.29 -7.01
C ASN A 92 -2.23 -15.21 -8.03
N PRO A 93 -2.59 -15.15 -9.33
CA PRO A 93 -2.05 -16.06 -10.34
C PRO A 93 -0.66 -15.69 -10.87
N TYR A 94 -0.07 -14.57 -10.42
CA TYR A 94 1.19 -14.05 -10.97
C TYR A 94 2.41 -14.51 -10.17
N PHE A 95 2.26 -14.64 -8.85
CA PHE A 95 3.32 -15.12 -7.95
C PHE A 95 2.75 -15.71 -6.66
N ASN A 96 3.56 -16.53 -5.99
CA ASN A 96 3.17 -17.19 -4.74
C ASN A 96 3.48 -16.35 -3.48
N ASN A 97 4.35 -15.34 -3.59
CA ASN A 97 4.77 -14.50 -2.48
C ASN A 97 3.59 -13.65 -1.97
N THR A 98 3.36 -13.67 -0.66
CA THR A 98 2.37 -12.79 -0.02
C THR A 98 2.94 -11.42 0.33
N ILE A 99 4.27 -11.27 0.30
CA ILE A 99 4.98 -10.02 0.55
C ILE A 99 6.10 -9.89 -0.49
N LEU A 100 6.12 -8.76 -1.20
CA LEU A 100 7.28 -8.31 -1.96
C LEU A 100 7.97 -7.19 -1.19
N SER A 101 9.29 -7.14 -1.25
CA SER A 101 10.09 -6.17 -0.49
C SER A 101 11.02 -5.42 -1.42
N LYS A 102 11.16 -4.11 -1.21
CA LYS A 102 12.19 -3.31 -1.90
C LYS A 102 12.96 -2.50 -0.87
N THR A 103 14.26 -2.76 -0.75
CA THR A 103 15.13 -2.06 0.20
C THR A 103 15.98 -1.04 -0.54
N TYR A 104 15.99 0.18 -0.02
CA TYR A 104 16.78 1.30 -0.50
C TYR A 104 17.85 1.65 0.53
N HIS A 105 19.10 1.65 0.09
CA HIS A 105 20.24 2.07 0.89
C HIS A 105 20.55 3.56 0.61
N MET A 106 20.73 4.33 1.68
CA MET A 106 21.06 5.76 1.64
C MET A 106 22.54 5.96 1.96
N ILE A 107 23.20 6.84 1.21
CA ILE A 107 24.54 7.37 1.54
C ILE A 107 24.34 8.67 2.36
N ASP A 108 25.28 9.00 3.24
CA ASP A 108 25.18 10.06 4.25
C ASP A 108 24.83 11.49 3.76
N GLU A 109 24.55 12.36 4.74
CA GLU A 109 23.42 13.31 4.83
C GLU A 109 23.38 14.56 3.94
N ASP A 110 24.36 14.82 3.09
CA ASP A 110 24.43 16.12 2.40
C ASP A 110 23.63 16.18 1.09
N GLU A 111 23.42 15.04 0.45
CA GLU A 111 22.43 14.86 -0.61
C GLU A 111 21.84 13.47 -0.43
N SER A 112 20.51 13.35 -0.31
CA SER A 112 19.82 12.07 -0.20
C SER A 112 19.95 11.28 -1.52
N ILE A 113 21.13 10.70 -1.73
CA ILE A 113 21.49 9.90 -2.89
C ILE A 113 21.22 8.43 -2.53
N LEU A 114 20.40 7.77 -3.34
CA LEU A 114 20.15 6.34 -3.23
C LEU A 114 21.36 5.57 -3.79
N GLU A 115 22.03 4.77 -2.95
CA GLU A 115 23.18 3.98 -3.41
C GLU A 115 22.74 2.79 -4.27
N LYS A 116 21.70 2.09 -3.80
CA LYS A 116 21.31 0.81 -4.35
C LYS A 116 19.87 0.47 -3.99
N ALA A 117 19.11 0.03 -5.00
CA ALA A 117 17.83 -0.62 -4.82
C ALA A 117 17.99 -2.14 -5.02
N ARG A 118 17.41 -2.94 -4.13
CA ARG A 118 17.29 -4.39 -4.29
C ARG A 118 15.81 -4.79 -4.21
N VAL A 119 15.40 -5.64 -5.15
CA VAL A 119 14.07 -6.30 -5.22
C VAL A 119 14.18 -7.68 -4.58
#